data_AF-A0A4R1X8J6-F1
#
_entry.id   AF-A0A4R1X8J6-F1
#
_cell.length_a   1.000
_cell.length_b   1.000
_cell.length_c   1.000
_cell.angle_alpha   90.00
_cell.angle_beta   90.00
_cell.angle_gamma   90.00
#
_symmetry.space_group_name_H-M   'P 1'
#
loop_
_entity.id
_entity.type
_entity.pdbx_description
1 polymer ?
#
loop_
_entity_poly.entity_id
_entity_poly.type
_entity_poly.pdbx_seq_one_letter_code
_entity_poly.pdbx_strand_id
1 'polypeptide(L)'
;MAMTSAEKVRAYRERQKAKSEDAERDAAPTTYLRPFHAFMEGRHVDFEENLDAYGIHISGTDLSKEMQTFETEAPWEKPFSALERAHGMMGVMLDGAKELAALINEYKLHEIEHAINAAHEASASLPRGDVEALKKSFAEIERLKAIRSKLRKPTRHTLLSVGAKGE
;
A
#
# COMPACT_ATOMS: atom_id res chain seq x y z
N MET A 1 30.18 2.72 -44.95
CA MET A 1 30.94 3.38 -43.87
C MET A 1 30.86 2.49 -42.64
N ALA A 2 31.98 2.23 -41.97
CA ALA A 2 31.98 1.42 -40.75
C ALA A 2 31.26 2.21 -39.65
N MET A 3 30.23 1.59 -39.04
CA MET A 3 29.51 2.21 -37.92
C MET A 3 30.48 2.66 -36.84
N THR A 4 30.32 3.91 -36.42
CA THR A 4 31.09 4.50 -35.33
C THR A 4 30.77 3.76 -34.02
N SER A 5 31.70 3.81 -33.06
CA SER A 5 31.53 3.15 -31.75
C SER A 5 30.25 3.61 -31.04
N ALA A 6 29.88 4.89 -31.17
CA ALA A 6 28.67 5.46 -30.61
C ALA A 6 27.39 4.88 -31.23
N GLU A 7 27.35 4.69 -32.55
CA GLU A 7 26.21 4.09 -33.26
C GLU A 7 26.02 2.62 -32.88
N LYS A 8 27.12 1.87 -32.69
CA LYS A 8 27.06 0.47 -32.22
C LYS A 8 26.50 0.36 -30.80
N VAL A 9 26.87 1.27 -29.90
CA VAL A 9 26.34 1.30 -28.52
C VAL A 9 24.87 1.68 -28.51
N ARG A 10 24.45 2.62 -29.34
CA ARG A 10 23.04 3.02 -29.46
C ARG A 10 22.17 1.88 -29.98
N ALA A 11 22.60 1.22 -31.06
CA ALA A 11 21.92 0.05 -31.61
C ALA A 11 21.89 -1.14 -30.63
N TYR A 12 22.93 -1.31 -29.81
CA TYR A 12 22.94 -2.33 -28.76
C TYR A 12 21.92 -2.02 -27.65
N ARG A 13 21.84 -0.77 -27.20
CA ARG A 13 20.85 -0.34 -26.20
C ARG A 13 19.42 -0.46 -26.72
N GLU A 14 19.17 -0.08 -27.97
CA GLU A 14 17.86 -0.25 -28.61
C GLU A 14 17.48 -1.73 -28.76
N ARG A 15 18.44 -2.60 -29.10
CA ARG A 15 18.21 -4.06 -29.12
C ARG A 15 17.97 -4.64 -27.74
N GLN A 16 18.67 -4.15 -26.70
CA GLN A 16 18.44 -4.58 -25.33
C GLN A 16 17.09 -4.11 -24.81
N LYS A 17 16.68 -2.89 -25.15
CA LYS A 17 15.37 -2.34 -24.81
C LYS A 17 14.23 -3.07 -25.53
N ALA A 18 14.39 -3.39 -26.81
CA ALA A 18 13.43 -4.22 -27.53
C ALA A 18 13.37 -5.65 -26.98
N LYS A 19 14.51 -6.22 -26.56
CA LYS A 19 14.55 -7.54 -25.91
C LYS A 19 13.94 -7.53 -24.51
N SER A 20 14.09 -6.46 -23.74
CA SER A 20 13.42 -6.33 -22.45
C SER A 20 11.92 -6.12 -22.64
N GLU A 21 11.50 -5.29 -23.60
CA GLU A 21 10.08 -5.08 -23.93
C GLU A 21 9.41 -6.38 -24.45
N ASP A 22 10.13 -7.21 -25.22
CA ASP A 22 9.63 -8.52 -25.66
C ASP A 22 9.68 -9.57 -24.52
N ALA A 23 10.70 -9.55 -23.66
CA ALA A 23 10.79 -10.45 -22.50
C ALA A 23 9.76 -10.12 -21.41
N GLU A 24 9.43 -8.84 -21.20
CA GLU A 24 8.33 -8.40 -20.35
C GLU A 24 6.97 -8.85 -20.89
N ARG A 25 6.82 -8.96 -22.22
CA ARG A 25 5.62 -9.53 -22.85
C ARG A 25 5.54 -11.06 -22.73
N ASP A 26 6.69 -11.75 -22.80
CA ASP A 26 6.78 -13.22 -22.69
C ASP A 26 6.86 -13.75 -21.24
N ALA A 27 7.03 -12.89 -20.23
CA ALA A 27 7.09 -13.28 -18.82
C ALA A 27 5.71 -13.59 -18.20
N ALA A 28 4.61 -13.31 -18.90
CA ALA A 28 3.30 -13.83 -18.53
C ALA A 28 3.20 -15.30 -18.96
N PRO A 29 2.88 -16.25 -18.07
CA PRO A 29 2.71 -17.63 -18.49
C PRO A 29 1.63 -17.67 -19.57
N THR A 30 1.97 -18.16 -20.75
CA THR A 30 1.08 -18.48 -21.88
C THR A 30 0.04 -19.57 -21.54
N THR A 31 -0.21 -19.81 -20.25
CA THR A 31 -0.90 -20.97 -19.68
C THR A 31 -2.24 -20.61 -19.02
N TYR A 32 -2.70 -19.36 -19.11
CA TYR A 32 -4.08 -19.06 -18.70
C TYR A 32 -5.04 -19.46 -19.83
N LEU A 33 -5.70 -20.61 -19.66
CA LEU A 33 -6.65 -21.16 -20.63
C LEU A 33 -7.86 -20.25 -20.89
N ARG A 34 -8.17 -19.31 -19.98
CA ARG A 34 -9.28 -18.35 -20.08
C ARG A 34 -8.76 -16.94 -19.73
N PRO A 35 -9.08 -15.91 -20.52
CA PRO A 35 -8.72 -14.54 -20.19
C PRO A 35 -9.47 -14.06 -18.93
N PHE A 36 -8.86 -13.16 -18.17
CA PHE A 36 -9.40 -12.72 -16.87
C PHE A 36 -10.78 -12.06 -16.99
N HIS A 37 -11.03 -11.26 -18.03
CA HIS A 37 -12.34 -10.63 -18.24
C HIS A 37 -13.44 -11.68 -18.43
N ALA A 38 -13.16 -12.73 -19.23
CA ALA A 38 -14.10 -13.83 -19.40
C ALA A 38 -14.29 -14.54 -18.06
N PHE A 39 -13.23 -14.76 -17.28
CA PHE A 39 -13.38 -15.29 -15.92
C PHE A 39 -14.31 -14.41 -15.07
N MET A 40 -14.30 -13.09 -15.21
CA MET A 40 -15.19 -12.23 -14.43
C MET A 40 -16.66 -12.21 -14.90
N GLU A 41 -17.01 -12.83 -16.04
CA GLU A 41 -18.41 -12.90 -16.49
C GLU A 41 -19.33 -13.58 -15.48
N GLY A 42 -20.41 -12.88 -15.11
CA GLY A 42 -21.40 -13.36 -14.13
C GLY A 42 -20.89 -13.36 -12.69
N ARG A 43 -19.69 -12.81 -12.43
CA ARG A 43 -19.13 -12.61 -11.09
C ARG A 43 -19.22 -11.14 -10.75
N HIS A 44 -19.76 -10.84 -9.57
CA HIS A 44 -19.71 -9.51 -8.99
C HIS A 44 -18.65 -9.48 -7.89
N VAL A 45 -18.09 -8.30 -7.63
CA VAL A 45 -17.09 -8.14 -6.58
C VAL A 45 -17.69 -7.34 -5.43
N ASP A 46 -18.08 -8.06 -4.39
CA ASP A 46 -18.81 -7.51 -3.24
C ASP A 46 -18.03 -6.46 -2.42
N PHE A 47 -16.76 -6.20 -2.74
CA PHE A 47 -16.04 -5.12 -2.06
C PHE A 47 -16.60 -3.74 -2.41
N GLU A 48 -17.29 -3.54 -3.53
CA GLU A 48 -17.83 -2.22 -3.89
C GLU A 48 -18.87 -1.75 -2.86
N GLU A 49 -19.79 -2.63 -2.45
CA GLU A 49 -20.77 -2.35 -1.40
C GLU A 49 -20.11 -2.07 -0.04
N ASN A 50 -19.05 -2.81 0.28
CA ASN A 50 -18.31 -2.64 1.54
C ASN A 50 -17.52 -1.34 1.57
N LEU A 51 -16.96 -0.92 0.44
CA LEU A 51 -16.17 0.31 0.31
C LEU A 51 -17.06 1.56 0.31
N ASP A 52 -18.27 1.47 -0.25
CA ASP A 52 -19.25 2.56 -0.27
C ASP A 52 -19.65 3.00 1.15
N ALA A 53 -19.79 2.04 2.08
CA ALA A 53 -20.07 2.33 3.49
C ALA A 53 -19.00 3.22 4.18
N TYR A 54 -17.80 3.29 3.60
CA TYR A 54 -16.71 4.14 4.07
C TYR A 54 -16.39 5.29 3.12
N GLY A 55 -17.27 5.58 2.15
CA GLY A 55 -17.13 6.68 1.19
C GLY A 55 -16.05 6.46 0.14
N ILE A 56 -15.65 5.21 -0.10
CA ILE A 56 -14.67 4.86 -1.14
C ILE A 56 -15.44 4.38 -2.37
N HIS A 57 -15.35 5.15 -3.46
CA HIS A 57 -15.99 4.80 -4.73
C HIS A 57 -14.96 4.31 -5.74
N ILE A 58 -15.25 3.18 -6.39
CA ILE A 58 -14.43 2.64 -7.47
C ILE A 58 -15.08 3.07 -8.79
N SER A 59 -14.37 3.88 -9.57
CA SER A 59 -14.82 4.29 -10.90
C SER A 59 -14.32 3.33 -11.99
N GLY A 60 -14.99 3.39 -13.14
CA GLY A 60 -14.58 2.71 -14.37
C GLY A 60 -15.48 1.55 -14.78
N THR A 61 -15.05 0.88 -15.84
CA THR A 61 -15.74 -0.28 -16.39
C THR A 61 -15.68 -1.51 -15.47
N ASP A 62 -16.69 -2.36 -15.59
CA ASP A 62 -16.71 -3.68 -14.95
C ASP A 62 -15.52 -4.55 -15.42
N LEU A 63 -14.98 -5.37 -14.50
CA LEU A 63 -13.84 -6.27 -14.79
C LEU A 63 -14.17 -7.40 -15.78
N SER A 64 -15.44 -7.64 -16.07
CA SER A 64 -15.90 -8.53 -17.15
C SER A 64 -15.64 -8.00 -18.56
N LYS A 65 -15.31 -6.71 -18.70
CA LYS A 65 -14.92 -6.12 -20.00
C LYS A 65 -13.43 -6.30 -20.25
N GLU A 66 -13.05 -6.68 -21.46
CA GLU A 66 -11.64 -6.86 -21.81
C GLU A 66 -10.83 -5.57 -21.66
N MET A 67 -11.32 -4.49 -22.26
CA MET A 67 -10.70 -3.16 -22.25
C MET A 67 -11.34 -2.29 -21.18
N GLN A 68 -10.50 -1.74 -20.31
CA GLN A 68 -10.92 -0.95 -19.19
C GLN A 68 -10.85 0.54 -19.51
N THR A 69 -11.92 1.26 -19.18
CA THR A 69 -11.99 2.71 -19.28
C THR A 69 -12.45 3.30 -17.96
N PHE A 70 -11.89 4.45 -17.61
CA PHE A 70 -12.24 5.19 -16.39
C PHE A 70 -11.97 6.66 -16.61
N GLU A 71 -12.82 7.49 -16.02
CA GLU A 71 -12.65 8.93 -16.00
C GLU A 71 -11.67 9.26 -14.86
N THR A 72 -10.47 9.72 -15.24
CA THR A 72 -9.43 10.14 -14.29
C THR A 72 -8.95 11.53 -14.67
N GLU A 73 -8.59 12.33 -13.65
CA GLU A 73 -8.04 13.68 -13.86
C GLU A 73 -6.70 13.65 -14.62
N ALA A 74 -5.94 12.57 -14.48
CA ALA A 74 -4.76 12.29 -15.28
C ALA A 74 -5.15 11.38 -16.47
N PRO A 75 -5.06 11.85 -17.73
CA PRO A 75 -5.31 11.00 -18.88
C PRO A 75 -4.19 9.96 -19.00
N TRP A 76 -4.57 8.68 -19.00
CA TRP A 76 -3.63 7.59 -19.25
C TRP A 76 -3.43 7.43 -20.75
N GLU A 77 -2.17 7.37 -21.20
CA GLU A 77 -1.83 7.24 -22.62
C GLU A 77 -2.18 5.86 -23.20
N LYS A 78 -2.39 4.85 -22.34
CA LYS A 78 -2.76 3.49 -22.74
C LYS A 78 -4.05 3.02 -22.06
N PRO A 79 -4.91 2.26 -22.77
CA PRO A 79 -5.96 1.49 -22.14
C PRO A 79 -5.37 0.34 -21.33
N PHE A 80 -6.10 -0.11 -20.32
CA PHE A 80 -5.71 -1.23 -19.45
C PHE A 80 -6.57 -2.46 -19.75
N SER A 81 -5.97 -3.65 -19.64
CA SER A 81 -6.73 -4.89 -19.56
C SER A 81 -7.44 -5.04 -18.20
N ALA A 82 -8.47 -5.87 -18.14
CA ALA A 82 -9.15 -6.20 -16.87
C ALA A 82 -8.19 -6.72 -15.78
N LEU A 83 -7.19 -7.52 -16.16
CA LEU A 83 -6.21 -8.08 -15.22
C LEU A 83 -5.25 -7.00 -14.71
N GLU A 84 -4.76 -6.13 -15.58
CA GLU A 84 -3.92 -4.99 -15.18
C GLU A 84 -4.67 -4.06 -14.23
N ARG A 85 -5.96 -3.79 -14.49
CA ARG A 85 -6.80 -3.00 -13.56
C ARG A 85 -6.92 -3.69 -12.22
N ALA A 86 -7.23 -4.98 -12.18
CA ALA A 86 -7.35 -5.73 -10.92
C ALA A 86 -6.04 -5.72 -10.10
N HIS A 87 -4.90 -5.90 -10.77
CA HIS A 87 -3.58 -5.78 -10.13
C HIS A 87 -3.31 -4.36 -9.62
N GLY A 88 -3.64 -3.34 -10.42
CA GLY A 88 -3.50 -1.94 -10.02
C GLY A 88 -4.36 -1.58 -8.81
N MET A 89 -5.63 -2.01 -8.80
CA MET A 89 -6.55 -1.82 -7.67
C MET A 89 -5.98 -2.44 -6.39
N MET A 90 -5.51 -3.69 -6.47
CA MET A 90 -4.87 -4.35 -5.33
C MET A 90 -3.63 -3.58 -4.84
N GLY A 91 -2.78 -3.11 -5.75
CA GLY A 91 -1.60 -2.31 -5.41
C GLY A 91 -1.95 -1.04 -4.64
N VAL A 92 -2.88 -0.25 -5.19
CA VAL A 92 -3.34 1.00 -4.56
C VAL A 92 -4.02 0.74 -3.22
N MET A 93 -4.83 -0.31 -3.09
CA MET A 93 -5.45 -0.69 -1.81
C MET A 93 -4.41 -1.07 -0.76
N LEU A 94 -3.36 -1.81 -1.14
CA LEU A 94 -2.27 -2.17 -0.24
C LEU A 94 -1.48 -0.94 0.20
N ASP A 95 -1.19 -0.03 -0.72
CA ASP A 95 -0.44 1.19 -0.39
C ASP A 95 -1.27 2.15 0.46
N GLY A 96 -2.54 2.38 0.12
CA GLY A 96 -3.47 3.14 0.93
C GLY A 96 -3.68 2.53 2.33
N ALA A 97 -3.77 1.20 2.44
CA ALA A 97 -3.84 0.54 3.74
C ALA A 97 -2.57 0.73 4.57
N LYS A 98 -1.38 0.71 3.96
CA LYS A 98 -0.11 1.01 4.65
C LYS A 98 -0.07 2.45 5.12
N GLU A 99 -0.45 3.40 4.27
CA GLU A 99 -0.48 4.83 4.61
C GLU A 99 -1.45 5.11 5.75
N LEU A 100 -2.68 4.60 5.66
CA LEU A 100 -3.68 4.75 6.71
C LEU A 100 -3.23 4.11 8.03
N ALA A 101 -2.61 2.92 7.96
CA ALA A 101 -2.05 2.27 9.15
C ALA A 101 -0.92 3.11 9.78
N ALA A 102 -0.06 3.74 8.96
CA ALA A 102 0.99 4.63 9.43
C ALA A 102 0.40 5.87 10.12
N LEU A 103 -0.58 6.53 9.51
CA LEU A 103 -1.28 7.68 10.09
C LEU A 103 -1.98 7.34 11.41
N ILE A 104 -2.68 6.20 11.48
CA ILE A 104 -3.32 5.73 12.71
C ILE A 104 -2.26 5.48 13.80
N ASN A 105 -1.10 4.91 13.44
CA ASN A 105 -0.03 4.67 14.39
C ASN A 105 0.62 5.96 14.89
N GLU A 106 0.84 6.92 13.99
CA GLU A 106 1.33 8.26 14.32
C GLU A 106 0.39 8.98 15.28
N TYR A 107 -0.91 8.99 15.00
CA TYR A 107 -1.93 9.53 15.91
C TYR A 107 -1.87 8.87 17.28
N LYS A 108 -1.83 7.53 17.35
CA LYS A 108 -1.74 6.80 18.63
C LYS A 108 -0.48 7.16 19.40
N LEU A 109 0.65 7.32 18.72
CA LEU A 109 1.91 7.73 19.35
C LEU A 109 1.80 9.15 19.92
N HIS A 110 1.22 10.08 19.17
CA HIS A 110 0.97 11.44 19.64
C HIS A 110 0.10 11.47 20.90
N GLU A 111 -1.01 10.73 20.91
CA GLU A 111 -1.92 10.65 22.06
C GLU A 111 -1.24 10.05 23.29
N ILE A 112 -0.39 9.04 23.12
CA ILE A 112 0.36 8.44 24.23
C ILE A 112 1.43 9.40 24.76
N GLU A 113 2.10 10.15 23.87
CA GLU A 113 3.08 11.15 24.30
C GLU A 113 2.40 12.28 25.08
N HIS A 114 1.24 12.75 24.62
CA HIS A 114 0.41 13.69 25.36
C HIS A 114 -0.01 13.12 26.74
N ALA A 115 -0.48 11.88 26.79
CA ALA A 115 -0.87 11.22 28.04
C ALA A 115 0.29 11.05 29.02
N ILE A 116 1.50 10.74 28.53
CA ILE A 116 2.72 10.66 29.36
C ILE A 116 3.06 12.03 29.95
N ASN A 117 3.00 13.10 29.14
CA ASN A 117 3.30 14.45 29.62
C ASN A 117 2.26 14.91 30.67
N ALA A 118 0.98 14.71 30.41
CA ALA A 118 -0.09 15.00 31.37
C ALA A 118 0.08 14.21 32.67
N ALA A 119 0.47 12.93 32.58
CA ALA A 119 0.75 12.11 33.76
C ALA A 119 1.95 12.65 34.56
N HIS A 120 3.01 13.11 33.89
CA HIS A 120 4.16 13.75 34.55
C HIS A 120 3.79 15.06 35.26
N GLU A 121 3.01 15.93 34.62
CA GLU A 121 2.51 17.17 35.23
C GLU A 121 1.63 16.88 36.46
N ALA A 122 0.73 15.90 36.34
CA ALA A 122 -0.08 15.44 37.45
C ALA A 122 0.80 14.91 38.59
N SER A 123 1.83 14.09 38.32
CA SER A 123 2.76 13.60 39.34
C SER A 123 3.46 14.76 40.06
N ALA A 124 3.89 15.78 39.31
CA ALA A 124 4.62 16.93 39.83
C ALA A 124 3.76 17.82 40.74
N SER A 125 2.44 17.84 40.51
CA SER A 125 1.47 18.60 41.31
C SER A 125 1.04 17.90 42.62
N LEU A 126 1.48 16.66 42.87
CA LEU A 126 1.08 15.90 44.05
C LEU A 126 1.61 16.52 45.36
N PRO A 127 0.83 16.47 46.46
CA PRO A 127 1.29 16.91 47.77
C PRO A 127 2.54 16.16 48.22
N ARG A 128 3.52 16.88 48.79
CA ARG A 128 4.72 16.29 49.36
C ARG A 128 4.34 15.32 50.48
N GLY A 129 4.67 14.05 50.32
CA GLY A 129 4.41 12.99 51.30
C GLY A 129 3.41 11.92 50.84
N ASP A 130 2.68 12.13 49.74
CA ASP A 130 1.78 11.11 49.19
C ASP A 130 2.53 10.09 48.31
N VAL A 131 3.19 9.15 48.98
CA VAL A 131 4.02 8.12 48.36
C VAL A 131 3.18 7.15 47.51
N GLU A 132 1.95 6.85 47.92
CA GLU A 132 1.09 5.89 47.21
C GLU A 132 0.53 6.49 45.92
N ALA A 133 0.10 7.76 45.93
CA ALA A 133 -0.29 8.45 44.71
C ALA A 133 0.88 8.57 43.73
N LEU A 134 2.09 8.84 44.23
CA LEU A 134 3.29 8.94 43.40
C LEU A 134 3.66 7.59 42.75
N LYS A 135 3.62 6.49 43.50
CA LYS A 135 3.85 5.14 42.96
C LYS A 135 2.85 4.79 41.87
N LYS A 136 1.56 5.06 42.09
CA LYS A 136 0.51 4.81 41.10
C LYS A 136 0.74 5.60 39.82
N SER A 137 1.15 6.86 39.95
CA SER A 137 1.44 7.74 38.82
C SER A 137 2.63 7.22 38.01
N PHE A 138 3.73 6.80 38.66
CA PHE A 138 4.86 6.19 37.96
C PHE A 138 4.53 4.86 37.29
N ALA A 139 3.70 4.02 37.91
CA ALA A 139 3.25 2.78 37.30
C ALA A 139 2.48 3.02 36.00
N GLU A 140 1.63 4.05 35.96
CA GLU A 140 0.90 4.41 34.74
C GLU A 140 1.82 5.00 33.66
N ILE A 141 2.79 5.85 34.03
CA ILE A 141 3.81 6.35 33.10
C ILE A 141 4.60 5.21 32.46
N GLU A 142 5.03 4.23 33.25
CA GLU A 142 5.76 3.06 32.73
C GLU A 142 4.88 2.19 31.83
N ARG A 143 3.60 2.01 32.17
CA ARG A 143 2.63 1.34 31.29
C ARG A 143 2.49 2.05 29.94
N LEU A 144 2.34 3.38 29.94
CA LEU A 144 2.23 4.18 28.71
C LEU A 144 3.51 4.10 27.87
N LYS A 145 4.69 4.16 28.50
CA LYS A 145 5.99 3.96 27.82
C LYS A 145 6.08 2.57 27.18
N ALA A 146 5.59 1.53 27.85
CA ALA A 146 5.56 0.18 27.30
C ALA A 146 4.64 0.08 26.07
N ILE A 147 3.49 0.74 26.07
CA ILE A 147 2.58 0.81 24.91
C ILE A 147 3.27 1.58 23.77
N ARG A 148 3.87 2.73 24.04
CA ARG A 148 4.66 3.51 23.06
C ARG A 148 5.75 2.66 22.42
N SER A 149 6.48 1.87 23.21
CA SER A 149 7.50 0.96 22.72
C SER A 149 6.93 -0.09 21.77
N LYS A 150 5.76 -0.67 22.09
CA LYS A 150 5.08 -1.63 21.21
C LYS A 150 4.65 -1.00 19.89
N LEU A 151 4.10 0.20 19.89
CA LEU A 151 3.65 0.91 18.68
C LEU A 151 4.80 1.35 17.76
N ARG A 152 5.99 1.57 18.32
CA ARG A 152 7.21 1.85 17.53
C ARG A 152 7.83 0.61 16.90
N LYS A 153 7.42 -0.60 17.30
CA LYS A 153 7.90 -1.82 16.65
C LYS A 153 7.26 -1.95 15.28
N PRO A 154 8.04 -2.13 14.20
CA PRO A 154 7.47 -2.39 12.89
C PRO A 154 6.75 -3.73 12.91
N THR A 155 5.42 -3.72 12.98
CA THR A 155 4.59 -4.89 12.70
C THR A 155 4.54 -5.07 11.18
N ARG A 156 5.49 -5.84 10.65
CA ARG A 156 5.37 -6.35 9.28
C ARG A 156 4.16 -7.29 9.24
N HIS A 157 3.01 -6.78 8.79
CA HIS A 157 2.00 -7.63 8.22
C HIS A 157 2.50 -8.04 6.83
N THR A 158 3.25 -9.13 6.74
CA THR A 158 3.57 -9.77 5.46
C THR A 158 2.29 -10.39 4.92
N LEU A 159 1.58 -9.66 4.09
CA LEU A 159 0.72 -10.29 3.09
C LEU A 159 1.67 -10.80 2.00
N LEU A 160 1.55 -12.09 1.65
CA LEU A 160 2.23 -12.68 0.50
C LEU A 160 1.68 -12.02 -0.77
N SER A 161 2.15 -10.82 -1.10
CA SER A 161 2.07 -10.35 -2.47
C SER A 161 3.11 -11.13 -3.24
N VAL A 162 2.69 -12.07 -4.09
CA VAL A 162 3.56 -12.57 -5.15
C VAL A 162 3.75 -11.41 -6.12
N GLY A 163 4.66 -10.50 -5.77
CA GLY A 163 5.18 -9.54 -6.71
C GLY A 163 6.05 -10.33 -7.69
N ALA A 164 5.54 -10.59 -8.88
CA ALA A 164 6.42 -10.88 -10.00
C ALA A 164 7.34 -9.66 -10.12
N LYS A 165 8.61 -9.83 -9.71
CA LYS A 165 9.63 -8.80 -9.95
C LYS A 165 9.75 -8.67 -11.46
N GLY A 166 9.42 -7.51 -11.99
CA GLY A 166 9.81 -7.14 -13.35
C GLY A 166 11.34 -7.11 -13.42
N GLU A 167 11.88 -7.87 -14.36
CA GLU A 167 13.20 -7.65 -14.96
C GLU A 167 13.02 -6.85 -16.25
#